data_AF-A0AAD7GXK8-F1
#
_entry.id   AF-A0AAD7GXK8-F1
#
_cell.length_a   1.000
_cell.length_b   1.000
_cell.length_c   1.000
_cell.angle_alpha   90.00
_cell.angle_beta   90.00
_cell.angle_gamma   90.00
#
_symmetry.space_group_name_H-M   'P 1'
#
loop_
_entity.id
_entity.type
_entity.pdbx_description
1 polymer ?
#
loop_
_entity_poly.entity_id
_entity_poly.type
_entity_poly.pdbx_seq_one_letter_code
_entity_poly.pdbx_strand_id
1 'polypeptide(L)'
;MSSGTKLKVQGNALFSAKNFKEADKKYTQAIQASDDSEAADQRVGGALCQLRRMYLDASNDAKKATLLDPAYLKAFVRVATAEDALGNYQESTKNWQLALNVLPKFNLTPREQTQMVQYQAGLTTMAAEVVKIKIHLSLARTRL
;
A
#
# COMPACT_ATOMS: atom_id res chain seq x y z
N MET A 1 14.97 -30.09 1.40
CA MET A 1 13.90 -29.07 1.57
C MET A 1 12.64 -29.77 2.03
N SER A 2 12.09 -29.39 3.19
CA SER A 2 10.80 -29.88 3.69
C SER A 2 9.65 -29.50 2.75
N SER A 3 8.51 -30.19 2.85
CA SER A 3 7.31 -29.86 2.07
C SER A 3 6.85 -28.42 2.36
N GLY A 4 6.82 -28.02 3.64
CA GLY A 4 6.52 -26.66 4.09
C GLY A 4 7.45 -25.60 3.50
N THR A 5 8.77 -25.84 3.50
CA THR A 5 9.75 -24.91 2.91
C THR A 5 9.50 -24.69 1.41
N LYS A 6 9.16 -25.72 0.64
CA LYS A 6 8.83 -25.56 -0.80
C LYS A 6 7.58 -24.69 -0.99
N LEU A 7 6.53 -24.91 -0.19
CA LEU A 7 5.29 -24.13 -0.23
C LEU A 7 5.54 -22.66 0.16
N LYS A 8 6.40 -22.40 1.15
CA LYS A 8 6.83 -21.04 1.51
C LYS A 8 7.50 -20.33 0.33
N VAL A 9 8.42 -20.99 -0.37
CA VAL A 9 9.10 -20.41 -1.54
C VAL A 9 8.09 -20.07 -2.65
N GLN A 10 7.10 -20.94 -2.89
CA GLN A 10 6.00 -20.64 -3.82
C GLN A 10 5.17 -19.44 -3.35
N GLY A 11 4.85 -19.36 -2.06
CA GLY A 11 4.15 -18.22 -1.45
C GLY A 11 4.92 -16.91 -1.65
N ASN A 12 6.23 -16.92 -1.42
CA ASN A 12 7.11 -15.76 -1.64
C ASN A 12 7.08 -15.33 -3.11
N ALA A 13 7.20 -16.27 -4.06
CA ALA A 13 7.15 -15.95 -5.48
C ALA A 13 5.81 -15.33 -5.90
N LEU A 14 4.69 -15.87 -5.40
CA LEU A 14 3.35 -15.32 -5.64
C LEU A 14 3.17 -13.94 -5.00
N PHE A 15 3.71 -13.73 -3.79
CA PHE A 15 3.71 -12.44 -3.11
C PHE A 15 4.48 -11.39 -3.91
N SER A 16 5.68 -11.74 -4.40
CA SER A 16 6.47 -10.88 -5.28
C SER A 16 5.75 -10.57 -6.60
N ALA A 17 4.98 -11.53 -7.13
CA ALA A 17 4.12 -11.33 -8.29
C ALA A 17 2.81 -10.55 -7.98
N LYS A 18 2.66 -10.03 -6.75
CA LYS A 18 1.45 -9.34 -6.24
C LYS A 18 0.17 -10.20 -6.26
N ASN A 19 0.30 -11.52 -6.40
CA ASN A 19 -0.81 -12.46 -6.29
C ASN A 19 -1.01 -12.84 -4.81
N PHE A 20 -1.44 -11.87 -4.01
CA PHE A 20 -1.54 -12.01 -2.55
C PHE A 20 -2.54 -13.10 -2.12
N LYS A 21 -3.60 -13.34 -2.91
CA LYS A 21 -4.61 -14.36 -2.60
C LYS A 21 -4.01 -15.78 -2.70
N GLU A 22 -3.30 -16.07 -3.78
CA GLU A 22 -2.66 -17.38 -3.93
C GLU A 22 -1.43 -17.51 -3.03
N ALA A 23 -0.70 -16.42 -2.76
CA ALA A 23 0.39 -16.39 -1.80
C ALA A 23 -0.09 -16.79 -0.38
N ASP A 24 -1.19 -16.20 0.10
CA ASP A 24 -1.82 -16.52 1.40
C ASP A 24 -2.20 -18.01 1.49
N LYS A 25 -2.77 -18.58 0.42
CA LYS A 25 -3.05 -20.03 0.34
C LYS A 25 -1.77 -20.86 0.47
N LYS A 26 -0.70 -20.48 -0.23
CA LYS A 26 0.59 -21.19 -0.16
C LYS A 26 1.24 -21.08 1.21
N TYR A 27 1.18 -19.93 1.87
CA TYR A 27 1.63 -19.80 3.26
C TYR A 27 0.77 -20.62 4.22
N THR A 28 -0.55 -20.66 4.04
CA THR A 28 -1.45 -21.49 4.85
C THR A 28 -1.14 -22.98 4.70
N GLN A 29 -0.94 -23.45 3.46
CA GLN A 29 -0.50 -24.82 3.17
C GLN A 29 0.88 -25.10 3.75
N ALA A 30 1.80 -24.13 3.70
CA ALA A 30 3.12 -24.25 4.32
C ALA A 30 2.98 -24.48 5.83
N ILE A 31 2.17 -23.67 6.52
CA ILE A 31 1.95 -23.78 7.99
C ILE A 31 1.44 -25.18 8.36
N GLN A 32 0.51 -25.72 7.57
CA GLN A 32 -0.05 -27.06 7.78
C GLN A 32 0.97 -28.19 7.57
N ALA A 33 1.99 -27.96 6.74
CA ALA A 33 3.01 -28.94 6.36
C ALA A 33 4.35 -28.75 7.10
N SER A 34 4.39 -27.89 8.12
CA SER A 34 5.59 -27.49 8.84
C SER A 34 5.54 -27.90 10.30
N ASP A 35 6.69 -28.27 10.83
CA ASP A 35 6.87 -28.39 12.27
C ASP A 35 6.90 -26.98 12.91
N ASP A 36 6.65 -26.88 14.22
CA ASP A 36 6.43 -25.61 14.91
C ASP A 36 7.55 -24.57 14.73
N SER A 37 8.79 -25.02 14.49
CA SER A 37 9.95 -24.15 14.27
C SER A 37 9.92 -23.37 12.95
N GLU A 38 9.28 -23.89 11.89
CA GLU A 38 9.18 -23.24 10.57
C GLU A 38 7.87 -22.45 10.38
N ALA A 39 6.88 -22.67 11.26
CA ALA A 39 5.54 -22.13 11.09
C ALA A 39 5.42 -20.61 11.38
N ALA A 40 6.35 -20.02 12.14
CA ALA A 40 6.33 -18.58 12.47
C ALA A 40 6.51 -17.70 11.22
N ASP A 41 7.55 -17.94 10.42
CA ASP A 41 7.82 -17.20 9.18
C ASP A 41 6.66 -17.27 8.20
N GLN A 42 6.02 -18.43 8.12
CA GLN A 42 4.93 -18.68 7.19
C GLN A 42 3.64 -17.96 7.63
N ARG A 43 3.37 -17.91 8.95
CA ARG A 43 2.29 -17.09 9.52
C ARG A 43 2.51 -15.61 9.22
N VAL A 44 3.74 -15.12 9.32
CA VAL A 44 4.09 -13.73 8.95
C VAL A 44 3.80 -13.48 7.47
N GLY A 45 4.21 -14.39 6.57
CA GLY A 45 3.91 -14.29 5.14
C GLY A 45 2.42 -14.21 4.84
N GLY A 46 1.60 -15.08 5.46
CA GLY A 46 0.14 -15.03 5.33
C GLY A 46 -0.47 -13.73 5.85
N ALA A 47 -0.06 -13.28 7.03
CA ALA A 47 -0.52 -12.01 7.61
C ALA A 47 -0.21 -10.80 6.70
N LEU A 48 0.99 -10.77 6.10
CA LEU A 48 1.36 -9.73 5.14
C LEU A 48 0.48 -9.75 3.89
N CYS A 49 0.11 -10.93 3.38
CA CYS A 49 -0.81 -11.05 2.24
C CYS A 49 -2.18 -10.48 2.57
N GLN A 50 -2.72 -10.80 3.74
CA GLN A 50 -4.03 -10.34 4.19
C GLN A 50 -4.04 -8.81 4.36
N LEU A 51 -3.00 -8.27 5.00
CA LEU A 51 -2.86 -6.82 5.18
C LEU A 51 -2.78 -6.09 3.82
N ARG A 52 -1.99 -6.59 2.87
CA ARG A 52 -1.92 -6.03 1.50
C ARG A 52 -3.28 -6.05 0.81
N ARG A 53 -4.04 -7.15 0.92
CA ARG A 53 -5.39 -7.26 0.36
C ARG A 53 -6.35 -6.23 0.97
N MET A 54 -6.31 -6.03 2.29
CA MET A 54 -7.13 -5.02 2.96
C MET A 54 -6.87 -3.61 2.41
N TYR A 55 -5.60 -3.26 2.14
CA TYR A 55 -5.28 -1.97 1.53
C TYR A 55 -5.75 -1.88 0.07
N LEU A 56 -5.65 -2.95 -0.72
CA LEU A 56 -6.19 -2.98 -2.09
C LEU A 56 -7.70 -2.74 -2.11
N ASP A 57 -8.43 -3.46 -1.26
CA ASP A 57 -9.88 -3.34 -1.16
C ASP A 57 -10.28 -1.93 -0.69
N ALA A 58 -9.58 -1.40 0.33
CA ALA A 58 -9.79 -0.04 0.82
C ALA A 58 -9.52 1.02 -0.25
N SER A 59 -8.47 0.88 -1.06
CA SER A 59 -8.19 1.78 -2.18
C SER A 59 -9.29 1.71 -3.24
N ASN A 60 -9.71 0.50 -3.64
CA ASN A 60 -10.73 0.31 -4.67
C ASN A 60 -12.07 0.92 -4.26
N ASP A 61 -12.52 0.66 -3.03
CA ASP A 61 -13.79 1.22 -2.55
C ASP A 61 -13.72 2.73 -2.37
N ALA A 62 -12.59 3.25 -1.89
CA ALA A 62 -12.39 4.69 -1.77
C ALA A 62 -12.35 5.38 -3.14
N LYS A 63 -11.70 4.78 -4.15
CA LYS A 63 -11.70 5.30 -5.53
C LYS A 63 -13.12 5.37 -6.09
N LYS A 64 -13.95 4.34 -5.89
CA LYS A 64 -15.37 4.41 -6.29
C LYS A 64 -16.08 5.58 -5.59
N ALA A 65 -15.82 5.78 -4.30
CA ALA A 65 -16.40 6.91 -3.57
C ALA A 65 -15.96 8.28 -4.13
N THR A 66 -14.71 8.43 -4.57
CA THR A 66 -14.25 9.67 -5.24
C THR A 66 -14.92 9.93 -6.59
N LEU A 67 -15.36 8.88 -7.28
CA LEU A 67 -16.10 9.00 -8.54
C LEU A 67 -17.56 9.39 -8.31
N LEU A 68 -18.15 8.95 -7.19
CA LEU A 68 -19.53 9.27 -6.82
C LEU A 68 -19.65 10.69 -6.26
N ASP A 69 -18.70 11.10 -5.43
CA ASP A 69 -18.65 12.45 -4.84
C ASP A 69 -17.22 13.01 -4.93
N PRO A 70 -16.94 13.87 -5.93
CA PRO A 70 -15.65 14.53 -6.09
C PRO A 70 -15.30 15.52 -4.98
N ALA A 71 -16.23 15.88 -4.10
CA ALA A 71 -15.99 16.72 -2.92
C ALA A 71 -15.81 15.88 -1.63
N TYR A 72 -15.87 14.55 -1.71
CA TYR A 72 -15.76 13.70 -0.53
C TYR A 72 -14.30 13.55 -0.06
N LEU A 73 -13.85 14.52 0.74
CA LEU A 73 -12.48 14.61 1.27
C LEU A 73 -11.96 13.28 1.84
N LYS A 74 -12.76 12.58 2.64
CA LYS A 74 -12.33 11.33 3.31
C LYS A 74 -12.03 10.22 2.31
N ALA A 75 -12.66 10.21 1.13
CA ALA A 75 -12.37 9.22 0.11
C ALA A 75 -10.95 9.41 -0.45
N PHE A 76 -10.56 10.64 -0.82
CA PHE A 76 -9.20 10.92 -1.29
C PHE A 76 -8.13 10.57 -0.26
N VAL A 77 -8.36 10.90 1.02
CA VAL A 77 -7.46 10.53 2.13
C VAL A 77 -7.33 9.01 2.26
N ARG A 78 -8.44 8.28 2.11
CA ARG A 78 -8.44 6.81 2.19
C ARG A 78 -7.74 6.17 1.00
N VAL A 79 -7.89 6.71 -0.21
CA VAL A 79 -7.09 6.28 -1.37
C VAL A 79 -5.61 6.54 -1.10
N ALA A 80 -5.24 7.75 -0.69
CA ALA A 80 -3.84 8.12 -0.48
C ALA A 80 -3.15 7.22 0.56
N THR A 81 -3.77 7.05 1.73
CA THR A 81 -3.23 6.19 2.80
C THR A 81 -3.16 4.70 2.42
N ALA A 82 -4.13 4.20 1.66
CA ALA A 82 -4.09 2.83 1.16
C ALA A 82 -2.96 2.65 0.13
N GLU A 83 -2.79 3.60 -0.78
CA GLU A 83 -1.73 3.57 -1.79
C GLU A 83 -0.33 3.77 -1.19
N ASP A 84 -0.21 4.55 -0.11
CA ASP A 84 1.01 4.64 0.73
C ASP A 84 1.43 3.26 1.22
N ALA A 85 0.48 2.56 1.86
CA ALA A 85 0.70 1.23 2.40
C ALA A 85 0.91 0.18 1.31
N LEU A 86 0.44 0.43 0.09
CA LEU A 86 0.69 -0.40 -1.09
C LEU A 86 2.05 -0.10 -1.76
N GLY A 87 2.69 1.01 -1.43
CA GLY A 87 3.93 1.46 -2.08
C GLY A 87 3.70 2.13 -3.44
N ASN A 88 2.44 2.43 -3.78
CA ASN A 88 2.08 3.07 -5.04
C ASN A 88 2.15 4.60 -4.89
N TYR A 89 3.34 5.11 -4.59
CA TYR A 89 3.55 6.48 -4.15
C TYR A 89 3.08 7.54 -5.14
N GLN A 90 3.11 7.24 -6.45
CA GLN A 90 2.59 8.15 -7.48
C GLN A 90 1.08 8.40 -7.35
N GLU A 91 0.30 7.32 -7.19
CA GLU A 91 -1.15 7.43 -7.02
C GLU A 91 -1.48 8.05 -5.66
N SER A 92 -0.70 7.73 -4.62
CA SER A 92 -0.86 8.39 -3.33
C SER A 92 -0.62 9.90 -3.40
N THR A 93 0.51 10.35 -3.95
CA THR A 93 0.83 11.79 -4.13
C THR A 93 -0.33 12.52 -4.80
N LYS A 94 -0.90 11.94 -5.86
CA LYS A 94 -2.06 12.50 -6.56
C LYS A 94 -3.27 12.66 -5.62
N ASN A 95 -3.58 11.65 -4.83
CA ASN A 95 -4.75 11.68 -3.94
C ASN A 95 -4.54 12.57 -2.71
N TRP A 96 -3.31 12.69 -2.18
CA TRP A 96 -2.98 13.70 -1.17
C TRP A 96 -3.18 15.13 -1.71
N GLN A 97 -2.75 15.40 -2.95
CA GLN A 97 -2.97 16.69 -3.59
C GLN A 97 -4.47 16.97 -3.80
N LEU A 98 -5.26 15.97 -4.21
CA LEU A 98 -6.71 16.12 -4.35
C LEU A 98 -7.38 16.40 -3.00
N ALA A 99 -6.97 15.73 -1.92
CA ALA A 99 -7.48 16.00 -0.58
C ALA A 99 -7.21 17.45 -0.14
N LEU A 100 -6.01 17.98 -0.40
CA LEU A 100 -5.68 19.39 -0.15
C LEU A 100 -6.49 20.36 -1.03
N ASN A 101 -6.85 19.96 -2.24
CA ASN A 101 -7.65 20.77 -3.14
C ASN A 101 -9.12 20.89 -2.68
N VAL A 102 -9.65 19.83 -2.09
CA VAL A 102 -11.03 19.76 -1.57
C VAL A 102 -11.19 20.51 -0.24
N LEU A 103 -10.12 20.62 0.57
CA LEU A 103 -10.17 21.42 1.79
C LEU A 103 -10.52 22.89 1.51
N PRO A 104 -11.32 23.54 2.39
CA PRO A 104 -11.57 24.97 2.30
C PRO A 104 -10.27 25.79 2.23
N LYS A 105 -10.24 26.84 1.42
CA LYS A 105 -9.02 27.65 1.22
C LYS A 105 -8.88 28.80 2.22
N PHE A 106 -9.97 29.22 2.83
CA PHE A 106 -10.02 30.36 3.75
C PHE A 106 -10.85 30.00 4.99
N ASN A 107 -10.59 30.68 6.10
CA ASN A 107 -11.31 30.50 7.37
C ASN A 107 -11.33 29.05 7.90
N LEU A 108 -10.22 28.33 7.68
CA LEU A 108 -10.06 26.96 8.16
C LEU A 108 -10.27 26.88 9.67
N THR A 109 -11.13 25.95 10.08
CA THR A 109 -11.25 25.58 11.49
C THR A 109 -9.94 24.99 12.01
N PRO A 110 -9.65 25.01 13.33
CA PRO A 110 -8.45 24.39 13.89
C PRO A 110 -8.27 22.92 13.48
N ARG A 111 -9.37 22.19 13.33
CA ARG A 111 -9.39 20.82 12.83
C ARG A 111 -8.91 20.74 11.38
N GLU A 112 -9.42 21.59 10.50
CA GLU A 112 -9.04 21.59 9.08
C GLU A 112 -7.61 22.10 8.88
N GLN A 113 -7.12 23.01 9.72
CA GLN A 113 -5.71 23.39 9.74
C GLN A 113 -4.81 22.19 10.07
N THR A 114 -5.19 21.41 11.09
CA THR A 114 -4.47 20.18 11.46
C THR A 114 -4.49 19.16 10.32
N GLN A 115 -5.65 18.98 9.68
CA GLN A 115 -5.79 18.10 8.52
C GLN A 115 -4.92 18.57 7.34
N MET A 116 -4.91 19.86 7.05
CA MET A 116 -4.07 20.43 6.00
C MET A 116 -2.59 20.13 6.25
N VAL A 117 -2.09 20.34 7.47
CA VAL A 117 -0.70 20.01 7.84
C VAL A 117 -0.43 18.52 7.67
N GLN A 118 -1.35 17.66 8.13
CA GLN A 118 -1.22 16.21 7.96
C GLN A 118 -1.16 15.81 6.48
N TYR A 119 -2.04 16.34 5.64
CA TYR A 119 -2.10 15.99 4.22
C TYR A 119 -0.90 16.54 3.46
N GLN A 120 -0.40 17.72 3.84
CA GLN A 120 0.84 18.27 3.30
C GLN A 120 2.05 17.40 3.66
N ALA A 121 2.11 16.90 4.89
CA ALA A 121 3.16 15.96 5.32
C ALA A 121 3.08 14.63 4.55
N GLY A 122 1.89 14.09 4.33
CA GLY A 122 1.69 12.91 3.48
C GLY A 122 2.16 13.15 2.05
N LEU A 123 1.74 14.27 1.45
CA LEU A 123 2.14 14.67 0.10
C LEU A 123 3.66 14.79 -0.07
N THR A 124 4.34 15.50 0.84
CA THR A 124 5.78 15.72 0.75
C THR A 124 6.56 14.43 0.93
N THR A 125 6.17 13.59 1.90
CA THR A 125 6.82 12.30 2.14
C THR A 125 6.71 11.41 0.90
N MET A 126 5.52 11.29 0.31
CA MET A 126 5.32 10.43 -0.87
C MET A 126 5.95 10.98 -2.13
N ALA A 127 5.94 12.30 -2.32
CA ALA A 127 6.63 12.94 -3.43
C ALA A 127 8.15 12.68 -3.37
N ALA A 128 8.76 12.68 -2.17
CA ALA A 128 10.15 12.34 -1.98
C ALA A 128 10.44 10.88 -2.37
N GLU A 129 9.58 9.94 -2.01
CA GLU A 129 9.71 8.53 -2.43
C GLU A 129 9.62 8.36 -3.96
N VAL A 130 8.70 9.08 -4.62
CA VAL A 130 8.61 9.10 -6.09
C VAL A 130 9.90 9.60 -6.72
N VAL A 131 10.51 10.65 -6.17
CA VAL A 131 11.78 11.18 -6.66
C VAL A 131 12.92 10.16 -6.48
N LYS A 132 13.03 9.52 -5.31
CA LYS A 132 14.03 8.48 -5.05
C LYS A 132 13.94 7.35 -6.07
N ILE A 133 12.72 6.86 -6.35
CA ILE A 133 12.50 5.80 -7.34
C ILE A 133 12.95 6.25 -8.73
N LYS A 134 12.60 7.48 -9.16
CA LYS A 134 13.00 8.01 -10.46
C LYS A 134 14.52 8.10 -10.61
N ILE A 135 15.22 8.60 -9.58
CA ILE A 135 16.68 8.70 -9.57
C ILE A 135 17.32 7.30 -9.65
N HIS A 136 16.81 6.34 -8.87
CA HIS A 136 17.32 4.97 -8.92
C HIS A 136 17.17 4.35 -10.31
N LEU A 137 15.99 4.52 -10.94
CA LEU A 137 15.73 4.03 -12.29
C LEU A 137 16.61 4.70 -13.36
N SER A 138 16.88 6.01 -13.25
CA SER A 138 17.79 6.68 -14.20
C SER A 138 19.22 6.17 -14.08
N LEU A 139 19.70 5.96 -12.85
CA LEU A 139 21.06 5.45 -12.59
C LEU A 139 21.23 4.01 -13.06
N ALA A 140 20.20 3.17 -12.92
CA ALA A 140 20.22 1.79 -13.42
C ALA A 140 20.29 1.74 -14.96
N ARG A 141 19.63 2.67 -15.65
CA ARG A 141 19.64 2.75 -17.13
C ARG A 141 20.96 3.22 -17.71
N THR A 142 21.70 4.08 -17.01
CA THR A 142 23.02 4.58 -17.44
C THR A 142 24.18 3.59 -17.23
N ARG A 143 23.93 2.46 -16.55
CA ARG A 143 24.94 1.42 -16.27
C ARG A 143 24.86 0.21 -17.22
N LEU A 144 23.97 0.26 -18.22
CA LEU A 144 23.83 -0.70 -19.32
C LEU A 144 24.37 -0.06 -20.60
#